data_AF-A0A3L6TU88-F1
#
_entry.id   AF-A0A3L6TU88-F1
#
_cell.length_a   1.000
_cell.length_b   1.000
_cell.length_c   1.000
_cell.angle_alpha   90.00
_cell.angle_beta   90.00
_cell.angle_gamma   90.00
#
_symmetry.space_group_name_H-M   'P 1'
#
loop_
_entity.id
_entity.type
_entity.pdbx_description
1 polymer ?
#
loop_
_entity_poly.entity_id
_entity_poly.type
_entity_poly.pdbx_seq_one_letter_code
_entity_poly.pdbx_strand_id
1 'polypeptide(L)'
;MPDAYGSVGAMTHSFVRAMECEPRGVTYGRLLTSMRTIMKSGGGGSYDYDLQGPIGAPPMVNHHQVANFSGVQEPNLSSSEMFDIYRKPFVL
;
A
#
# COMPACT_ATOMS: atom_id res chain seq x y z
N MET A 1 -5.81 -22.92 -10.60
CA MET A 1 -5.70 -21.82 -11.58
C MET A 1 -4.65 -20.88 -11.05
N PRO A 2 -3.52 -20.62 -11.73
CA PRO A 2 -2.60 -19.58 -11.29
C PRO A 2 -3.30 -18.24 -11.54
N ASP A 3 -3.56 -17.49 -10.47
CA ASP A 3 -4.26 -16.21 -10.54
C ASP A 3 -3.51 -15.23 -11.45
N ALA A 4 -4.26 -14.45 -12.23
CA ALA A 4 -3.76 -13.49 -13.22
C ALA A 4 -2.86 -12.36 -12.65
N TYR A 5 -2.52 -12.42 -11.36
CA TYR A 5 -1.61 -11.52 -10.66
C TYR A 5 -0.13 -11.87 -10.84
N GLY A 6 0.20 -12.99 -11.50
CA GLY A 6 1.59 -13.44 -11.74
C GLY A 6 2.49 -12.49 -12.53
N SER A 7 1.98 -11.35 -13.03
CA SER A 7 2.77 -10.32 -13.72
C SER A 7 2.34 -8.88 -13.40
N VAL A 8 1.80 -8.60 -12.21
CA VAL A 8 1.51 -7.20 -11.82
C VAL A 8 2.78 -6.51 -11.31
N GLY A 9 3.10 -5.35 -11.86
CA GLY A 9 4.28 -4.58 -11.47
C GLY A 9 4.17 -4.02 -10.04
N ALA A 10 5.33 -3.78 -9.41
CA ALA A 10 5.45 -3.33 -8.02
C ALA A 10 4.61 -2.08 -7.71
N MET A 11 4.66 -1.10 -8.62
CA MET A 11 3.93 0.16 -8.51
C MET A 11 2.41 -0.02 -8.58
N THR A 12 1.94 -0.83 -9.51
CA THR A 12 0.50 -1.09 -9.67
C THR A 12 -0.03 -1.88 -8.48
N HIS A 13 0.70 -2.91 -8.06
CA HIS A 13 0.32 -3.71 -6.90
C HIS A 13 0.27 -2.87 -5.62
N SER A 14 1.30 -2.05 -5.36
CA SER A 14 1.34 -1.21 -4.17
C SER A 14 0.27 -0.12 -4.19
N PHE A 15 -0.02 0.47 -5.35
CA PHE A 15 -1.07 1.47 -5.50
C PHE A 15 -2.46 0.90 -5.19
N VAL A 16 -2.83 -0.21 -5.83
CA VAL A 16 -4.14 -0.85 -5.61
C VAL A 16 -4.28 -1.25 -4.15
N ARG A 17 -3.25 -1.87 -3.58
CA ARG A 17 -3.27 -2.29 -2.18
C ARG A 17 -3.33 -1.12 -1.20
N ALA A 18 -2.66 0.00 -1.49
CA ALA A 18 -2.75 1.20 -0.67
C ALA A 18 -4.15 1.82 -0.71
N MET A 19 -4.78 1.87 -1.89
CA MET A 19 -6.15 2.39 -2.05
C MET A 19 -7.21 1.54 -1.35
N GLU A 20 -7.00 0.23 -1.23
CA GLU A 20 -7.88 -0.67 -0.46
C GLU A 20 -7.77 -0.49 1.06
N CYS A 21 -6.56 -0.19 1.55
CA CYS A 21 -6.28 -0.08 3.00
C CYS A 21 -6.53 1.33 3.55
N GLU A 22 -6.37 2.36 2.73
CA GLU A 22 -6.47 3.75 3.19
C GLU A 22 -7.93 4.24 3.26
N PRO A 23 -8.26 5.08 4.25
CA PRO A 23 -9.59 5.65 4.35
C PRO A 23 -9.87 6.63 3.21
N ARG A 24 -11.17 6.90 2.98
CA ARG A 24 -11.60 7.94 2.05
C ARG A 24 -10.98 9.29 2.41
N GLY A 25 -10.47 10.00 1.40
CA GLY A 25 -9.80 11.29 1.59
C GLY A 25 -8.32 11.19 1.95
N VAL A 26 -7.68 10.03 1.72
CA VAL A 26 -6.21 9.88 1.83
C VAL A 26 -5.49 10.97 1.06
N THR A 27 -4.42 11.53 1.62
CA THR A 27 -3.61 12.56 0.97
C THR A 27 -2.49 11.93 0.14
N TYR A 28 -1.96 12.66 -0.83
CA TYR A 28 -0.87 12.16 -1.69
C TYR A 28 0.34 11.67 -0.89
N GLY A 29 0.72 12.38 0.17
CA GLY A 29 1.84 12.01 1.04
C GLY A 29 1.59 10.72 1.83
N ARG A 30 0.37 10.54 2.35
CA ARG A 30 -0.01 9.30 3.05
C ARG A 30 -0.04 8.13 2.07
N LEU A 31 -0.62 8.32 0.88
CA LEU A 31 -0.67 7.30 -0.17
C LEU A 31 0.73 6.81 -0.57
N LEU A 32 1.68 7.71 -0.86
CA LEU A 32 3.06 7.36 -1.20
C LEU A 32 3.77 6.60 -0.08
N THR A 33 3.52 6.99 1.18
CA THR A 33 4.07 6.30 2.36
C THR A 33 3.54 4.87 2.44
N SER A 34 2.22 4.69 2.29
CA SER A 34 1.58 3.36 2.32
C SER A 34 2.09 2.48 1.17
N MET A 35 2.22 3.02 -0.05
CA MET A 35 2.82 2.31 -1.18
C MET A 35 4.26 1.86 -0.88
N ARG A 36 5.10 2.75 -0.34
CA ARG A 36 6.49 2.41 0.04
C ARG A 36 6.53 1.31 1.10
N THR A 37 5.65 1.36 2.10
CA THR A 37 5.54 0.32 3.12
C THR A 37 5.13 -1.03 2.52
N ILE A 38 4.14 -1.05 1.63
CA ILE A 38 3.69 -2.27 0.93
C ILE A 38 4.82 -2.89 0.10
N MET A 39 5.60 -2.05 -0.59
CA MET A 39 6.73 -2.49 -1.40
C MET A 39 7.89 -3.02 -0.54
N LYS A 40 8.16 -2.42 0.62
CA LYS A 40 9.21 -2.87 1.57
C LYS A 40 8.83 -4.11 2.36
N SER A 41 7.55 -4.26 2.71
CA SER A 41 7.06 -5.33 3.60
C SER A 41 6.85 -6.68 2.89
N GLY A 42 7.28 -6.83 1.62
CA GLY A 42 7.16 -8.09 0.89
C GLY A 42 5.74 -8.67 0.95
N GLY A 43 4.74 -7.81 0.70
CA GLY A 43 3.34 -8.21 0.64
C GLY A 43 2.69 -8.66 1.96
N GLY A 44 3.37 -8.69 3.10
CA GLY A 44 2.82 -9.05 4.42
C GLY A 44 2.39 -7.81 5.21
N GLY A 45 1.10 -7.68 5.51
CA GLY A 45 0.53 -6.46 6.09
C GLY A 45 0.97 -6.24 7.53
N SER A 46 1.39 -5.02 7.82
CA SER A 46 1.17 -4.35 9.10
C SER A 46 1.16 -2.85 8.78
N TYR A 47 0.05 -2.37 8.21
CA TYR A 47 -0.31 -0.99 8.51
C TYR A 47 -0.62 -1.02 10.01
N ASP A 48 0.34 -0.58 10.80
CA ASP A 48 0.15 -0.32 12.22
C ASP A 48 -0.74 0.93 12.33
N TYR A 49 -2.01 0.77 11.94
CA TYR A 49 -3.07 1.57 12.51
C TYR A 49 -3.41 0.86 13.81
N ASP A 50 -2.74 1.29 14.88
CA ASP A 50 -3.16 1.26 16.29
C ASP A 50 -4.52 0.57 16.54
N LEU A 51 -4.53 -0.75 16.41
CA LEU A 51 -5.64 -1.60 16.80
C LEU A 51 -5.04 -2.70 17.65
N GLN A 52 -4.78 -2.35 18.91
CA GLN A 52 -4.79 -3.30 20.02
C GLN A 52 -6.13 -4.02 20.05
N GLY A 53 -6.29 -5.00 19.15
CA GLY A 53 -7.33 -6.01 19.22
C GLY A 53 -6.99 -6.99 20.35
N PRO A 54 -8.00 -7.54 21.03
CA PRO A 54 -7.81 -8.39 22.19
C PRO A 54 -6.91 -9.59 21.88
N ILE A 55 -5.96 -9.80 22.77
CA ILE A 55 -4.98 -10.90 22.80
C ILE A 55 -5.73 -12.23 22.61
N GLY A 56 -5.60 -12.88 21.45
CA GLY A 56 -6.02 -14.28 21.31
C GLY A 56 -6.69 -14.74 20.00
N ALA A 57 -6.83 -13.91 18.97
CA ALA A 57 -7.36 -14.42 17.68
C ALA A 57 -6.25 -15.15 16.88
N PRO A 58 -6.48 -16.36 16.35
CA PRO A 58 -5.52 -17.03 15.46
C PRO A 58 -5.30 -16.16 14.22
N PRO A 59 -4.07 -16.08 13.70
CA PRO A 59 -3.79 -15.22 12.55
C PRO A 59 -4.57 -15.76 11.35
N MET A 60 -5.61 -15.03 10.93
CA MET A 60 -6.26 -15.26 9.65
C MET A 60 -5.28 -14.87 8.54
N VAL A 61 -4.38 -15.80 8.25
CA VAL A 61 -3.45 -15.75 7.13
C VAL A 61 -4.20 -16.01 5.83
N ASN A 62 -4.94 -15.01 5.37
CA ASN A 62 -5.35 -14.93 3.96
C ASN A 62 -4.43 -13.94 3.24
N HIS A 63 -3.13 -14.14 3.40
CA HIS A 63 -2.10 -13.36 2.75
C HIS A 63 -1.69 -14.09 1.48
N HIS A 64 -2.40 -13.80 0.39
CA HIS A 64 -1.98 -14.18 -0.96
C HIS A 64 -0.68 -13.43 -1.27
N GLN A 65 0.44 -14.04 -0.84
CA GLN A 65 1.77 -13.48 -0.93
C GLN A 65 2.32 -13.74 -2.34
N VAL A 66 1.99 -12.88 -3.29
CA VAL A 66 2.31 -13.13 -4.72
C VAL A 66 3.49 -12.32 -5.24
N ALA A 67 4.04 -11.36 -4.48
CA ALA A 67 5.10 -10.53 -5.04
C ALA A 67 6.13 -10.04 -4.01
N ASN A 68 7.36 -10.55 -4.18
CA ASN A 68 8.54 -10.04 -3.51
C ASN A 68 9.16 -8.94 -4.41
N PHE A 69 8.65 -7.72 -4.26
CA PHE A 69 9.30 -6.55 -4.86
C PHE A 69 10.46 -6.19 -3.94
N SER A 70 11.70 -6.44 -4.38
CA SER A 70 12.94 -6.40 -3.58
C SER A 70 13.31 -5.02 -2.96
N GLY A 71 12.37 -4.09 -2.83
CA GLY A 71 12.57 -2.75 -2.28
C GLY A 71 13.41 -1.84 -3.19
N VAL A 72 13.75 -2.28 -4.39
CA VAL A 72 14.58 -1.52 -5.35
C VAL A 72 13.82 -0.41 -6.09
N GLN A 73 12.48 -0.47 -6.09
CA GLN A 73 11.62 0.57 -6.65
C GLN A 73 10.99 1.36 -5.52
N GLU A 74 10.94 2.68 -5.66
CA GLU A 74 10.25 3.57 -4.73
C GLU A 74 9.19 4.40 -5.45
N PRO A 75 8.02 4.60 -4.83
CA PRO A 75 6.98 5.42 -5.42
C PRO A 75 7.40 6.90 -5.38
N ASN A 76 7.26 7.57 -6.52
CA ASN A 76 7.51 8.99 -6.67
C ASN A 76 6.29 9.67 -7.29
N LEU A 77 6.13 10.96 -7.02
CA LEU A 77 5.06 11.79 -7.53
C LEU A 77 5.66 13.05 -8.15
N SER A 78 5.30 13.30 -9.41
CA SER A 78 5.56 14.55 -10.12
C SER A 78 4.25 15.29 -10.37
N SER A 79 4.32 16.62 -10.44
CA SER A 79 3.17 17.50 -10.62
C SER A 79 3.55 18.70 -11.48
N SER A 80 2.61 19.17 -12.31
CA SER A 80 2.74 20.41 -13.07
C SER A 80 2.59 21.66 -12.20
N GLU A 81 2.01 21.53 -11.02
CA GLU A 81 1.73 22.64 -10.10
C GLU A 81 2.21 22.32 -8.68
N MET A 82 2.60 23.35 -7.94
CA MET A 82 2.92 23.20 -6.52
C MET A 82 1.65 22.98 -5.70
N PHE A 83 1.67 21.98 -4.83
CA PHE A 83 0.64 21.76 -3.84
C PHE A 83 1.21 21.05 -2.61
N ASP A 84 0.50 21.14 -1.49
CA ASP A 84 0.86 20.43 -0.27
C ASP A 84 0.32 18.99 -0.31
N ILE A 85 1.24 18.04 -0.40
CA ILE A 85 0.94 16.60 -0.50
C ILE A 85 0.25 16.05 0.76
N TYR A 86 0.33 16.73 1.90
CA TYR A 86 -0.29 16.31 3.16
C TYR A 86 -1.63 16.99 3.41
N ARG A 87 -2.01 17.98 2.60
CA ARG A 87 -3.30 18.68 2.71
C ARG A 87 -4.24 18.36 1.57
N LYS A 88 -3.71 18.14 0.35
CA LYS A 88 -4.54 17.83 -0.82
C LYS A 88 -4.99 16.36 -0.76
N PRO A 89 -6.30 16.07 -0.72
CA PRO A 89 -6.78 14.70 -0.82
C PRO A 89 -6.49 14.17 -2.22
N PHE A 90 -6.10 12.90 -2.29
CA PHE A 90 -6.01 12.15 -3.53
C PHE A 90 -7.42 11.92 -4.06
N VAL A 91 -7.61 12.25 -5.33
CA VAL A 91 -8.84 12.03 -6.09
C VAL A 91 -8.46 11.43 -7.44
N LEU A 92 -9.21 10.44 -7.89
CA LEU A 92 -9.02 9.74 -9.16
C LEU A 92 -10.10 10.15 -10.16
#